data_AF-A0AAJ2ESU2-F1
#
_entry.id   AF-A0AAJ2ESU2-F1
#
_cell.length_a   1.000
_cell.length_b   1.000
_cell.length_c   1.000
_cell.angle_alpha   90.00
_cell.angle_beta   90.00
_cell.angle_gamma   90.00
#
_symmetry.space_group_name_H-M   'P 1'
#
loop_
_entity.id
_entity.type
_entity.pdbx_description
1 polymer ?
#
loop_
_entity_poly.entity_id
_entity_poly.type
_entity_poly.pdbx_seq_one_letter_code
_entity_poly.pdbx_strand_id
1 'polypeptide(L)'
;MDTVEPDENLSLIRLFESAELAAFLRGTSRYFLETLPEIGRTDADVREMGETLRDWGREVSGADEGAIHAHFADAFEVYLLEGEAPSVALRTVFEHFTEWLLHVYGALRGLDLSLSPDIRDVLLRMLATHAAIEEARDDMSAGMLFKGGKTARLSADEHRRLRRLHEEADDEAHQKLRRQVMKPIFLARQDWYRKERETVKEISTRTLQAVPIYQAIQALRFGMDFEGKPLGRIKLDRAVLEREFGLKPPSSATDASEDDLDHANAFAGRDGIHPDIAAGMYGFDSGRAFLQALVRARPIELAIELLTERTMIERHGDLLLDGQLGEEALKALHGDKRRAFLLAELNALSKLSGGEATTHQEVEGNVHRLFSALKVSSATDSDRHLAAERKTAGEAASAFAKDDLREAMEAKRRQLMACHFYMAASAKADELEALIDHMATLDATDDEWAMDAEAENRRAVRALAAGFGLASKPARFDMDGWLEQMKEDDLVL
;
A
#
# COMPACT_ATOMS: atom_id res chain seq x y z
N MET A 1 -32.49 -30.07 -39.32
CA MET A 1 -32.34 -30.35 -37.89
C MET A 1 -30.88 -30.07 -37.61
N ASP A 2 -30.59 -28.81 -37.29
CA ASP A 2 -29.22 -28.32 -37.14
C ASP A 2 -28.70 -28.74 -35.77
N THR A 3 -27.68 -29.60 -35.77
CA THR A 3 -26.90 -29.93 -34.58
C THR A 3 -25.76 -28.92 -34.49
N VAL A 4 -25.97 -27.87 -33.70
CA VAL A 4 -24.91 -26.96 -33.26
C VAL A 4 -24.09 -27.72 -32.21
N GLU A 5 -22.81 -27.95 -32.47
CA GLU A 5 -21.86 -28.45 -31.47
C GLU A 5 -21.78 -27.45 -30.29
N PRO A 6 -21.87 -27.91 -29.03
CA PRO A 6 -21.67 -27.04 -27.90
C PRO A 6 -20.18 -26.72 -27.77
N ASP A 7 -19.85 -25.46 -27.99
CA ASP A 7 -18.52 -24.88 -27.83
C ASP A 7 -18.00 -25.16 -26.41
N GLU A 8 -17.04 -26.08 -26.26
CA GLU A 8 -16.52 -26.58 -24.97
C GLU A 8 -15.92 -25.45 -24.10
N ASN A 9 -15.54 -24.33 -24.72
CA ASN A 9 -15.08 -23.15 -24.01
C ASN A 9 -16.23 -22.39 -23.32
N LEU A 10 -17.44 -22.40 -23.89
CA LEU A 10 -18.62 -21.77 -23.30
C LEU A 10 -19.22 -22.62 -22.17
N SER A 11 -19.06 -23.94 -22.18
CA SER A 11 -19.46 -24.81 -21.08
C SER A 11 -18.47 -24.77 -19.91
N LEU A 12 -17.17 -24.60 -20.15
CA LEU A 12 -16.17 -24.28 -19.12
C LEU A 12 -16.43 -22.90 -18.51
N ILE A 13 -16.68 -21.87 -19.32
CA ILE A 13 -16.99 -20.51 -18.81
C ILE A 13 -18.30 -20.49 -18.01
N ARG A 14 -19.30 -21.32 -18.36
CA ARG A 14 -20.55 -21.44 -17.59
C ARG A 14 -20.45 -22.26 -16.30
N LEU A 15 -19.47 -23.16 -16.19
CA LEU A 15 -19.18 -23.88 -14.95
C LEU A 15 -18.38 -23.02 -13.94
N PHE A 16 -17.92 -21.84 -14.35
CA PHE A 16 -17.01 -20.98 -13.59
C PHE A 16 -17.52 -19.53 -13.51
N GLU A 17 -18.80 -19.35 -13.21
CA GLU A 17 -19.31 -18.08 -12.69
C GLU A 17 -18.76 -17.86 -11.26
N SER A 18 -18.22 -16.67 -10.99
CA SER A 18 -17.34 -16.38 -9.84
C SER A 18 -17.91 -16.71 -8.44
N ALA A 19 -19.24 -16.83 -8.32
CA ALA A 19 -19.91 -17.26 -7.09
C ALA A 19 -19.64 -18.73 -6.73
N GLU A 20 -19.42 -19.61 -7.71
CA GLU A 20 -19.13 -21.04 -7.48
C GLU A 20 -17.63 -21.30 -7.19
N LEU A 21 -16.74 -20.37 -7.52
CA LEU A 21 -15.29 -20.53 -7.36
C LEU A 21 -14.78 -20.17 -5.96
N ALA A 22 -15.24 -19.05 -5.40
CA ALA A 22 -15.04 -18.75 -3.97
C ALA A 22 -15.72 -19.83 -3.13
N ALA A 23 -16.90 -20.33 -3.54
CA ALA A 23 -17.53 -21.48 -2.90
C ALA A 23 -16.70 -22.77 -3.03
N PHE A 24 -16.01 -23.00 -4.16
CA PHE A 24 -15.12 -24.14 -4.35
C PHE A 24 -13.84 -24.04 -3.51
N LEU A 25 -13.16 -22.89 -3.48
CA LEU A 25 -11.96 -22.69 -2.65
C LEU A 25 -12.33 -22.74 -1.16
N ARG A 26 -13.46 -22.14 -0.76
CA ARG A 26 -14.01 -22.25 0.60
C ARG A 26 -14.47 -23.65 0.93
N GLY A 27 -14.99 -24.39 -0.06
CA GLY A 27 -15.36 -25.79 0.08
C GLY A 27 -14.13 -26.69 0.24
N THR A 28 -13.05 -26.40 -0.50
CA THR A 28 -11.80 -27.16 -0.47
C THR A 28 -11.02 -26.90 0.81
N SER A 29 -10.95 -25.65 1.28
CA SER A 29 -10.34 -25.30 2.55
C SER A 29 -11.12 -25.88 3.73
N ARG A 30 -12.46 -25.83 3.68
CA ARG A 30 -13.33 -26.51 4.65
C ARG A 30 -13.07 -28.01 4.67
N TYR A 31 -13.03 -28.65 3.50
CA TYR A 31 -12.72 -30.07 3.37
C TYR A 31 -11.34 -30.42 3.96
N PHE A 32 -10.34 -29.56 3.75
CA PHE A 32 -9.01 -29.73 4.34
C PHE A 32 -9.08 -29.69 5.88
N LEU A 33 -9.74 -28.70 6.46
CA LEU A 33 -9.89 -28.58 7.91
C LEU A 33 -10.69 -29.74 8.53
N GLU A 34 -11.72 -30.24 7.83
CA GLU A 34 -12.57 -31.36 8.25
C GLU A 34 -11.85 -32.71 8.18
N THR A 35 -10.90 -32.87 7.26
CA THR A 35 -10.17 -34.15 7.05
C THR A 35 -8.93 -34.31 7.92
N LEU A 36 -8.31 -33.21 8.39
CA LEU A 36 -7.18 -33.23 9.33
C LEU A 36 -7.36 -34.14 10.57
N PRO A 37 -8.49 -34.14 11.30
CA PRO A 37 -8.67 -35.05 12.44
C PRO A 37 -8.72 -36.54 12.05
N GLU A 38 -9.13 -36.87 10.82
CA GLU A 38 -9.16 -38.25 10.35
C GLU A 38 -7.75 -38.73 9.98
N ILE A 39 -6.95 -37.89 9.31
CA ILE A 39 -5.54 -38.15 8.98
C ILE A 39 -4.69 -38.18 10.27
N GLY A 40 -5.00 -37.30 11.22
CA GLY A 40 -4.36 -37.20 12.53
C GLY A 40 -4.60 -38.41 13.45
N ARG A 41 -5.47 -39.35 13.09
CA ARG A 41 -5.61 -40.64 13.83
C ARG A 41 -4.38 -41.53 13.66
N THR A 42 -3.68 -41.40 12.54
CA THR A 42 -2.51 -42.21 12.19
C THR A 42 -1.19 -41.43 12.22
N ASP A 43 -1.26 -40.10 12.24
CA ASP A 43 -0.10 -39.21 12.23
C ASP A 43 -0.24 -38.16 13.35
N ALA A 44 0.69 -38.19 14.31
CA ALA A 44 0.63 -37.33 15.49
C ALA A 44 0.87 -35.85 15.16
N ASP A 45 1.69 -35.55 14.15
CA ASP A 45 2.05 -34.19 13.76
C ASP A 45 0.86 -33.51 13.04
N VAL A 46 0.15 -34.28 12.21
CA VAL A 46 -1.08 -33.80 11.53
C VAL A 46 -2.21 -33.56 12.52
N ARG A 47 -2.29 -34.35 13.58
CA ARG A 47 -3.24 -34.14 14.68
C ARG A 47 -2.97 -32.82 15.41
N GLU A 48 -1.72 -32.56 15.77
CA GLU A 48 -1.29 -31.34 16.46
C GLU A 48 -1.55 -30.09 15.59
N MET A 49 -1.28 -30.18 14.28
CA MET A 49 -1.60 -29.11 13.33
C MET A 49 -3.10 -28.85 13.25
N GLY A 50 -3.93 -29.90 13.17
CA GLY A 50 -5.38 -29.77 13.13
C GLY A 50 -6.01 -29.25 14.42
N GLU A 51 -5.38 -29.51 15.57
CA GLU A 51 -5.76 -28.93 16.86
C GLU A 51 -5.39 -27.44 16.92
N THR A 52 -4.16 -27.09 16.53
CA THR A 52 -3.67 -25.70 16.46
C THR A 52 -4.56 -24.82 15.60
N LEU A 53 -4.94 -25.27 14.40
CA LEU A 53 -5.79 -24.50 13.48
C LEU A 53 -7.21 -24.30 14.02
N ARG A 54 -7.77 -25.29 14.72
CA ARG A 54 -9.09 -25.19 15.34
C ARG A 54 -9.09 -24.31 16.58
N ASP A 55 -8.03 -24.37 17.38
CA ASP A 55 -7.90 -23.55 18.57
C ASP A 55 -7.71 -22.07 18.20
N TRP A 56 -6.88 -21.79 17.19
CA TRP A 56 -6.80 -20.47 16.57
C TRP A 56 -8.16 -19.99 16.04
N GLY A 57 -8.89 -20.85 15.31
CA GLY A 57 -10.23 -20.52 14.82
C GLY A 57 -11.21 -20.22 15.96
N ARG A 58 -11.14 -20.96 17.07
CA ARG A 58 -11.96 -20.76 18.27
C ARG A 58 -11.65 -19.47 19.01
N GLU A 59 -10.37 -19.10 19.10
CA GLU A 59 -9.95 -17.84 19.69
C GLU A 59 -10.48 -16.63 18.92
N VAL A 60 -10.51 -16.71 17.59
CA VAL A 60 -10.94 -15.59 16.74
C VAL A 60 -12.46 -15.54 16.54
N SER A 61 -13.11 -16.70 16.42
CA SER A 61 -14.52 -16.81 15.98
C SER A 61 -15.48 -17.33 17.05
N GLY A 62 -14.98 -17.66 18.25
CA GLY A 62 -15.77 -18.33 19.29
C GLY A 62 -16.00 -19.81 18.97
N ALA A 63 -16.99 -20.43 19.63
CA ALA A 63 -17.23 -21.89 19.51
C ALA A 63 -18.14 -22.28 18.32
N ASP A 64 -18.52 -21.35 17.45
CA ASP A 64 -19.37 -21.66 16.29
C ASP A 64 -18.55 -22.30 15.17
N GLU A 65 -18.85 -23.57 14.87
CA GLU A 65 -18.13 -24.35 13.86
C GLU A 65 -18.22 -23.69 12.47
N GLY A 66 -19.37 -23.12 12.12
CA GLY A 66 -19.58 -22.43 10.84
C GLY A 66 -18.68 -21.20 10.68
N ALA A 67 -18.56 -20.40 11.73
CA ALA A 67 -17.68 -19.24 11.78
C ALA A 67 -16.19 -19.63 11.72
N ILE A 68 -15.79 -20.71 12.41
CA ILE A 68 -14.41 -21.25 12.34
C ILE A 68 -14.07 -21.69 10.92
N HIS A 69 -14.98 -22.40 10.24
CA HIS A 69 -14.78 -22.83 8.85
C HIS A 69 -14.73 -21.66 7.87
N ALA A 70 -15.57 -20.63 8.07
CA ALA A 70 -15.54 -19.42 7.25
C ALA A 70 -14.21 -18.67 7.44
N HIS A 71 -13.75 -18.53 8.68
CA HIS A 71 -12.52 -17.85 9.02
C HIS A 71 -11.27 -18.57 8.50
N PHE A 72 -11.24 -19.90 8.60
CA PHE A 72 -10.16 -20.71 8.01
C PHE A 72 -10.13 -20.55 6.48
N ALA A 73 -11.29 -20.51 5.85
CA ALA A 73 -11.36 -20.32 4.41
C ALA A 73 -10.91 -18.92 3.98
N ASP A 74 -11.27 -17.88 4.74
CA ASP A 74 -10.77 -16.51 4.54
C ASP A 74 -9.24 -16.45 4.65
N ALA A 75 -8.68 -17.13 5.66
CA ALA A 75 -7.23 -17.20 5.86
C ALA A 75 -6.53 -17.98 4.75
N PHE A 76 -7.13 -19.05 4.25
CA PHE A 76 -6.59 -19.86 3.17
C PHE A 76 -6.61 -19.14 1.82
N GLU A 77 -7.67 -18.39 1.52
CA GLU A 77 -7.73 -17.52 0.34
C GLU A 77 -6.64 -16.46 0.41
N VAL A 78 -6.48 -15.80 1.56
CA VAL A 78 -5.43 -14.79 1.78
C VAL A 78 -4.05 -15.40 1.63
N TYR A 79 -3.82 -16.60 2.16
CA TYR A 79 -2.56 -17.30 2.04
C TYR A 79 -2.18 -17.67 0.59
N LEU A 80 -3.18 -18.03 -0.24
CA LEU A 80 -2.95 -18.24 -1.68
C LEU A 80 -2.69 -16.93 -2.42
N LEU A 81 -3.36 -15.84 -2.04
CA LEU A 81 -3.16 -14.49 -2.57
C LEU A 81 -1.82 -13.89 -2.13
N GLU A 82 -1.32 -14.29 -0.97
CA GLU A 82 0.01 -13.97 -0.48
C GLU A 82 1.09 -14.59 -1.35
N GLY A 83 0.82 -15.62 -2.17
CA GLY A 83 1.78 -16.23 -3.11
C GLY A 83 3.08 -16.74 -2.46
N GLU A 84 3.17 -16.75 -1.13
CA GLU A 84 4.34 -17.19 -0.39
C GLU A 84 4.27 -18.70 -0.21
N ALA A 85 4.89 -19.42 -1.15
CA ALA A 85 4.92 -20.86 -1.07
C ALA A 85 5.67 -21.34 0.19
N PRO A 86 5.10 -22.29 0.95
CA PRO A 86 5.70 -22.80 2.20
C PRO A 86 6.97 -23.61 1.95
N SER A 87 7.27 -23.91 0.69
CA SER A 87 8.52 -24.54 0.28
C SER A 87 8.89 -24.15 -1.15
N VAL A 88 10.18 -24.25 -1.46
CA VAL A 88 10.70 -24.05 -2.82
C VAL A 88 10.01 -24.98 -3.84
N ALA A 89 9.59 -26.18 -3.42
CA ALA A 89 8.94 -27.16 -4.28
C ALA A 89 7.50 -26.77 -4.66
N LEU A 90 6.83 -25.97 -3.84
CA LEU A 90 5.44 -25.51 -4.08
C LEU A 90 5.38 -24.12 -4.71
N ARG A 91 6.53 -23.50 -4.98
CA ARG A 91 6.64 -22.14 -5.50
C ARG A 91 5.90 -21.94 -6.81
N THR A 92 6.20 -22.79 -7.79
CA THR A 92 5.52 -22.76 -9.10
C THR A 92 4.01 -22.92 -8.95
N VAL A 93 3.55 -23.74 -8.00
CA VAL A 93 2.12 -23.98 -7.79
C VAL A 93 1.42 -22.73 -7.23
N PHE A 94 2.03 -22.07 -6.24
CA PHE A 94 1.50 -20.82 -5.67
C PHE A 94 1.54 -19.65 -6.66
N GLU A 95 2.57 -19.57 -7.50
CA GLU A 95 2.63 -18.61 -8.62
C GLU A 95 1.51 -18.85 -9.62
N HIS A 96 1.25 -20.09 -10.02
CA HIS A 96 0.15 -20.40 -10.94
C HIS A 96 -1.22 -20.08 -10.32
N PHE A 97 -1.42 -20.34 -9.03
CA PHE A 97 -2.64 -19.90 -8.34
C PHE A 97 -2.75 -18.37 -8.34
N THR A 98 -1.66 -17.66 -8.08
CA THR A 98 -1.60 -16.19 -8.09
C THR A 98 -1.92 -15.62 -9.48
N GLU A 99 -1.23 -16.07 -10.52
CA GLU A 99 -1.43 -15.65 -11.91
C GLU A 99 -2.83 -15.99 -12.42
N TRP A 100 -3.34 -17.16 -12.09
CA TRP A 100 -4.68 -17.58 -12.47
C TRP A 100 -5.76 -16.74 -11.78
N LEU A 101 -5.61 -16.45 -10.47
CA LEU A 101 -6.48 -15.52 -9.77
C LEU A 101 -6.45 -14.14 -10.45
N LEU A 102 -5.26 -13.61 -10.74
CA LEU A 102 -5.11 -12.31 -11.42
C LEU A 102 -5.76 -12.30 -12.82
N HIS A 103 -5.64 -13.38 -13.59
CA HIS A 103 -6.23 -13.50 -14.93
C HIS A 103 -7.76 -13.58 -14.89
N VAL A 104 -8.32 -14.43 -14.03
CA VAL A 104 -9.77 -14.60 -13.85
C VAL A 104 -10.42 -13.30 -13.40
N TYR A 105 -9.83 -12.62 -12.41
CA TYR A 105 -10.40 -11.38 -11.87
C TYR A 105 -10.09 -10.14 -12.73
N GLY A 106 -8.97 -10.12 -13.48
CA GLY A 106 -8.67 -9.08 -14.46
C GLY A 106 -9.66 -9.04 -15.63
N ALA A 107 -10.17 -10.20 -16.05
CA ALA A 107 -11.24 -10.32 -17.04
C ALA A 107 -12.60 -9.78 -16.55
N LEU A 108 -12.80 -9.65 -15.23
CA LEU A 108 -14.04 -9.13 -14.62
C LEU A 108 -14.14 -7.60 -14.63
N ARG A 109 -13.15 -6.86 -15.15
CA ARG A 109 -13.20 -5.39 -15.28
C ARG A 109 -14.38 -4.85 -16.10
N GLY A 110 -15.15 -5.73 -16.75
CA GLY A 110 -16.38 -5.41 -17.50
C GLY A 110 -17.61 -6.23 -17.15
N LEU A 111 -17.60 -7.03 -16.07
CA LEU A 111 -18.74 -7.84 -15.63
C LEU A 111 -19.32 -7.27 -14.33
N ASP A 112 -20.64 -7.03 -14.31
CA ASP A 112 -21.41 -6.55 -13.15
C ASP A 112 -21.57 -7.67 -12.12
N LEU A 113 -20.44 -8.07 -11.51
CA LEU A 113 -20.38 -9.03 -10.43
C LEU A 113 -20.05 -8.27 -9.14
N SER A 114 -20.92 -8.44 -8.15
CA SER A 114 -20.84 -7.80 -6.84
C SER A 114 -19.72 -8.42 -5.99
N LEU A 115 -18.47 -8.07 -6.28
CA LEU A 115 -17.33 -8.33 -5.39
C LEU A 115 -17.45 -7.47 -4.13
N SER A 116 -17.15 -8.05 -2.96
CA SER A 116 -17.05 -7.27 -1.72
C SER A 116 -15.89 -6.26 -1.80
N PRO A 117 -16.00 -5.10 -1.13
CA PRO A 117 -14.95 -4.07 -1.14
C PRO A 117 -13.56 -4.60 -0.73
N ASP A 118 -13.50 -5.46 0.28
CA ASP A 118 -12.23 -6.00 0.79
C ASP A 118 -11.51 -6.88 -0.24
N ILE A 119 -12.24 -7.76 -0.93
CA ILE A 119 -11.67 -8.63 -1.96
C ILE A 119 -11.24 -7.81 -3.18
N ARG A 120 -12.02 -6.77 -3.52
CA ARG A 120 -11.64 -5.83 -4.59
C ARG A 120 -10.34 -5.09 -4.27
N ASP A 121 -10.15 -4.65 -3.02
CA ASP A 121 -8.95 -3.93 -2.59
C ASP A 121 -7.71 -4.83 -2.62
N VAL A 122 -7.82 -6.07 -2.13
CA VAL A 122 -6.76 -7.09 -2.23
C VAL A 122 -6.35 -7.30 -3.69
N LEU A 123 -7.31 -7.50 -4.59
CA LEU A 123 -7.03 -7.73 -6.01
C LEU A 123 -6.39 -6.50 -6.68
N LEU A 124 -6.88 -5.30 -6.37
CA LEU A 124 -6.31 -4.05 -6.87
C LEU A 124 -4.84 -3.93 -6.49
N ARG A 125 -4.52 -4.22 -5.23
CA ARG A 125 -3.15 -4.21 -4.69
C ARG A 125 -2.24 -5.22 -5.37
N MET A 126 -2.71 -6.44 -5.62
CA MET A 126 -1.91 -7.44 -6.33
C MET A 126 -1.61 -7.03 -7.77
N LEU A 127 -2.62 -6.54 -8.49
CA LEU A 127 -2.45 -6.04 -9.86
C LEU A 127 -1.51 -4.84 -9.90
N ALA A 128 -1.62 -3.93 -8.93
CA ALA A 128 -0.73 -2.78 -8.80
C ALA A 128 0.71 -3.20 -8.49
N THR A 129 0.93 -4.19 -7.61
CA THR A 129 2.26 -4.76 -7.34
C THR A 129 2.87 -5.31 -8.62
N HIS A 130 2.14 -6.15 -9.37
CA HIS A 130 2.67 -6.74 -10.60
C HIS A 130 2.98 -5.66 -11.66
N ALA A 131 2.04 -4.74 -11.89
CA ALA A 131 2.23 -3.65 -12.85
C ALA A 131 3.44 -2.77 -12.48
N ALA A 132 3.61 -2.44 -11.20
CA ALA A 132 4.74 -1.63 -10.73
C ALA A 132 6.09 -2.34 -10.88
N ILE A 133 6.15 -3.65 -10.59
CA ILE A 133 7.38 -4.43 -10.79
C ILE A 133 7.73 -4.55 -12.28
N GLU A 134 6.75 -4.82 -13.14
CA GLU A 134 7.00 -4.90 -14.59
C GLU A 134 7.41 -3.53 -15.17
N GLU A 135 6.73 -2.45 -14.80
CA GLU A 135 7.10 -1.09 -15.21
C GLU A 135 8.51 -0.75 -14.77
N ALA A 136 8.85 -0.97 -13.50
CA ALA A 136 10.19 -0.74 -12.97
C ALA A 136 11.25 -1.61 -13.65
N ARG A 137 10.92 -2.86 -14.02
CA ARG A 137 11.83 -3.78 -14.72
C ARG A 137 12.10 -3.32 -16.16
N ASP A 138 11.06 -2.94 -16.89
CA ASP A 138 11.18 -2.43 -18.26
C ASP A 138 12.07 -1.18 -18.28
N ASP A 139 11.85 -0.29 -17.31
CA ASP A 139 12.64 0.90 -17.06
C ASP A 139 14.13 0.61 -16.82
N MET A 140 14.44 -0.50 -16.14
CA MET A 140 15.82 -0.90 -15.86
C MET A 140 16.55 -1.44 -17.11
N SER A 141 15.85 -1.85 -18.17
CA SER A 141 16.44 -2.53 -19.35
C SER A 141 17.34 -3.71 -18.97
N ALA A 142 17.05 -4.38 -17.86
CA ALA A 142 18.02 -5.21 -17.13
C ALA A 142 17.71 -6.72 -17.18
N GLY A 143 17.40 -7.22 -18.38
CA GLY A 143 17.24 -8.65 -18.61
C GLY A 143 18.54 -9.43 -18.43
N MET A 144 18.42 -10.72 -18.11
CA MET A 144 19.50 -11.69 -18.20
C MET A 144 20.18 -11.67 -19.59
N LEU A 145 21.52 -11.69 -19.63
CA LEU A 145 22.33 -11.75 -20.85
C LEU A 145 22.28 -13.14 -21.48
N PHE A 146 22.29 -14.19 -20.66
CA PHE A 146 22.35 -15.59 -21.07
C PHE A 146 20.96 -16.22 -21.39
N LYS A 147 20.10 -15.52 -22.16
CA LYS A 147 18.70 -15.94 -22.46
C LYS A 147 18.50 -16.91 -23.65
N GLY A 148 19.51 -17.21 -24.48
CA GLY A 148 19.34 -18.01 -25.72
C GLY A 148 20.64 -18.64 -26.26
N GLY A 149 20.65 -19.26 -27.45
CA GLY A 149 21.70 -20.20 -27.94
C GLY A 149 23.20 -19.80 -27.88
N LYS A 150 23.56 -18.53 -27.64
CA LYS A 150 24.95 -18.13 -27.26
C LYS A 150 25.36 -18.65 -25.88
N THR A 151 24.41 -19.21 -25.13
CA THR A 151 24.57 -20.06 -23.95
C THR A 151 25.38 -21.33 -24.23
N ALA A 152 25.66 -21.72 -25.48
CA ALA A 152 26.48 -22.91 -25.75
C ALA A 152 27.89 -22.88 -25.09
N ARG A 153 28.35 -21.71 -24.60
CA ARG A 153 29.64 -21.53 -23.92
C ARG A 153 29.63 -21.82 -22.40
N LEU A 154 28.49 -21.85 -21.72
CA LEU A 154 28.42 -22.33 -20.33
C LEU A 154 27.85 -23.75 -20.28
N SER A 155 28.18 -24.48 -19.21
CA SER A 155 27.60 -25.80 -18.95
C SER A 155 26.09 -25.73 -18.73
N ALA A 156 25.40 -26.88 -18.88
CA ALA A 156 23.97 -26.96 -18.61
C ALA A 156 23.63 -26.62 -17.14
N ASP A 157 24.49 -27.00 -16.20
CA ASP A 157 24.34 -26.70 -14.78
C ASP A 157 24.46 -25.22 -14.47
N GLU A 158 25.43 -24.53 -15.08
CA GLU A 158 25.60 -23.07 -14.91
C GLU A 158 24.40 -22.29 -15.46
N HIS A 159 23.87 -22.70 -16.61
CA HIS A 159 22.64 -22.09 -17.14
C HIS A 159 21.44 -22.29 -16.23
N ARG A 160 21.25 -23.51 -15.71
CA ARG A 160 20.19 -23.79 -14.74
C ARG A 160 20.34 -22.93 -13.50
N ARG A 161 21.56 -22.79 -12.99
CA ARG A 161 21.85 -21.95 -11.83
C ARG A 161 21.54 -20.48 -12.08
N LEU A 162 21.95 -19.93 -13.23
CA LEU A 162 21.68 -18.53 -13.57
C LEU A 162 20.18 -18.25 -13.73
N ARG A 163 19.44 -19.14 -14.42
CA ARG A 163 17.97 -19.02 -14.53
C ARG A 163 17.29 -19.04 -13.17
N ARG A 164 17.65 -20.02 -12.33
CA ARG A 164 17.12 -20.12 -10.97
C ARG A 164 17.39 -18.86 -10.14
N LEU A 165 18.59 -18.27 -10.25
CA LEU A 165 18.91 -17.03 -9.54
C LEU A 165 18.13 -15.82 -10.08
N HIS A 166 17.86 -15.78 -11.38
CA HIS A 166 17.01 -14.75 -11.99
C HIS A 166 15.57 -14.87 -11.49
N GLU A 167 15.01 -16.08 -11.50
CA GLU A 167 13.68 -16.40 -10.97
C GLU A 167 13.61 -16.04 -9.47
N GLU A 168 14.55 -16.50 -8.65
CA GLU A 168 14.62 -16.16 -7.22
C GLU A 168 14.70 -14.64 -6.97
N ALA A 169 15.31 -13.87 -7.87
CA ALA A 169 15.37 -12.41 -7.76
C ALA A 169 14.04 -11.74 -8.12
N ASP A 170 13.35 -12.26 -9.12
CA ASP A 170 12.02 -11.78 -9.50
C ASP A 170 11.00 -12.10 -8.40
N ASP A 171 11.07 -13.30 -7.81
CA ASP A 171 10.21 -13.73 -6.70
C ASP A 171 10.42 -12.82 -5.47
N GLU A 172 11.69 -12.55 -5.12
CA GLU A 172 12.02 -11.69 -3.98
C GLU A 172 11.44 -10.28 -4.15
N ALA A 173 11.54 -9.71 -5.35
CA ALA A 173 11.03 -8.38 -5.64
C ALA A 173 9.49 -8.32 -5.50
N HIS A 174 8.79 -9.30 -6.08
CA HIS A 174 7.33 -9.40 -5.95
C HIS A 174 6.90 -9.61 -4.50
N GLN A 175 7.57 -10.48 -3.75
CA GLN A 175 7.27 -10.75 -2.33
C GLN A 175 7.46 -9.50 -1.48
N LYS A 176 8.59 -8.80 -1.63
CA LYS A 176 8.90 -7.57 -0.89
C LYS A 176 7.85 -6.49 -1.14
N LEU A 177 7.57 -6.17 -2.40
CA LEU A 177 6.61 -5.12 -2.72
C LEU A 177 5.19 -5.51 -2.30
N ARG A 178 4.77 -6.76 -2.57
CA ARG A 178 3.45 -7.25 -2.16
C ARG A 178 3.24 -7.11 -0.66
N ARG A 179 4.23 -7.48 0.16
CA ARG A 179 4.15 -7.35 1.62
C ARG A 179 3.92 -5.90 2.06
N GLN A 180 4.58 -4.94 1.41
CA GLN A 180 4.39 -3.53 1.75
C GLN A 180 3.03 -3.02 1.27
N VAL A 181 2.62 -3.33 0.04
CA VAL A 181 1.34 -2.90 -0.53
C VAL A 181 0.15 -3.52 0.21
N MET A 182 0.29 -4.74 0.75
CA MET A 182 -0.74 -5.42 1.54
C MET A 182 -0.80 -4.98 3.00
N LYS A 183 0.16 -4.17 3.48
CA LYS A 183 0.24 -3.73 4.87
C LYS A 183 -1.10 -3.17 5.40
N PRO A 184 -1.84 -2.29 4.68
CA PRO A 184 -3.11 -1.77 5.18
C PRO A 184 -4.17 -2.86 5.43
N ILE A 185 -4.24 -3.88 4.56
CA ILE A 185 -5.17 -5.00 4.73
C ILE A 185 -4.82 -5.81 5.99
N PHE A 186 -3.53 -6.04 6.23
CA PHE A 186 -3.08 -6.75 7.43
C PHE A 186 -3.34 -5.93 8.69
N LEU A 187 -3.13 -4.62 8.64
CA LEU A 187 -3.43 -3.72 9.76
C LEU A 187 -4.92 -3.69 10.07
N ALA A 188 -5.78 -3.61 9.06
CA ALA A 188 -7.25 -3.57 9.22
C ALA A 188 -7.82 -4.75 10.01
N ARG A 189 -7.12 -5.89 10.02
CA ARG A 189 -7.51 -7.10 10.78
C ARG A 189 -7.10 -7.05 12.25
N GLN A 190 -6.17 -6.18 12.63
CA GLN A 190 -5.66 -6.10 13.99
C GLN A 190 -6.64 -5.36 14.91
N ASP A 191 -6.84 -5.88 16.11
CA ASP A 191 -7.81 -5.32 17.06
C ASP A 191 -7.55 -3.88 17.44
N TRP A 192 -6.27 -3.51 17.63
CA TRP A 192 -5.91 -2.14 17.97
C TRP A 192 -6.23 -1.18 16.82
N TYR A 193 -6.04 -1.61 15.56
CA TYR A 193 -6.33 -0.79 14.38
C TYR A 193 -7.83 -0.60 14.21
N ARG A 194 -8.64 -1.65 14.44
CA ARG A 194 -10.11 -1.54 14.47
C ARG A 194 -10.57 -0.57 15.55
N LYS A 195 -10.02 -0.66 16.76
CA LYS A 195 -10.34 0.26 17.86
C LYS A 195 -9.93 1.70 17.54
N GLU A 196 -8.76 1.89 16.94
CA GLU A 196 -8.31 3.21 16.51
C GLU A 196 -9.23 3.76 15.42
N ARG A 197 -9.57 2.97 14.40
CA ARG A 197 -10.49 3.36 13.33
C ARG A 197 -11.84 3.80 13.88
N GLU A 198 -12.41 3.08 14.84
CA GLU A 198 -13.65 3.50 15.51
C GLU A 198 -13.48 4.82 16.25
N THR A 199 -12.37 5.01 16.96
CA THR A 199 -12.06 6.30 17.63
C THR A 199 -11.93 7.44 16.61
N VAL A 200 -11.24 7.20 15.49
CA VAL A 200 -11.09 8.17 14.40
C VAL A 200 -12.45 8.45 13.74
N LYS A 201 -13.31 7.45 13.61
CA LYS A 201 -14.67 7.60 13.09
C LYS A 201 -15.54 8.45 13.99
N GLU A 202 -15.46 8.27 15.32
CA GLU A 202 -16.14 9.13 16.28
C GLU A 202 -15.65 10.58 16.18
N ILE A 203 -14.34 10.79 16.09
CA ILE A 203 -13.75 12.12 15.90
C ILE A 203 -14.22 12.74 14.59
N SER A 204 -14.15 11.99 13.49
CA SER A 204 -14.60 12.42 12.15
C SER A 204 -16.08 12.77 12.14
N THR A 205 -16.91 12.00 12.86
CA THR A 205 -18.33 12.28 13.05
C THR A 205 -18.54 13.63 13.72
N ARG A 206 -17.90 13.87 14.87
CA ARG A 206 -18.01 15.16 15.58
C ARG A 206 -17.48 16.32 14.74
N THR A 207 -16.36 16.13 14.05
CA THR A 207 -15.77 17.14 13.16
C THR A 207 -16.75 17.52 12.06
N LEU A 208 -17.35 16.54 11.37
CA LEU A 208 -18.28 16.82 10.26
C LEU A 208 -19.64 17.34 10.74
N GLN A 209 -20.15 16.88 11.88
CA GLN A 209 -21.36 17.43 12.50
C GLN A 209 -21.20 18.90 12.93
N ALA A 210 -19.97 19.33 13.21
CA ALA A 210 -19.66 20.74 13.48
C ALA A 210 -19.53 21.59 12.21
N VAL A 211 -19.40 21.00 11.03
CA VAL A 211 -19.31 21.77 9.78
C VAL A 211 -20.68 22.39 9.45
N PRO A 212 -20.74 23.71 9.17
CA PRO A 212 -22.02 24.40 9.02
C PRO A 212 -22.95 23.83 7.94
N ILE A 213 -22.39 23.29 6.85
CA ILE A 213 -23.23 22.70 5.79
C ILE A 213 -23.99 21.46 6.26
N TYR A 214 -23.37 20.61 7.07
CA TYR A 214 -24.01 19.41 7.58
C TYR A 214 -25.04 19.73 8.65
N GLN A 215 -24.80 20.76 9.47
CA GLN A 215 -25.80 21.29 10.40
C GLN A 215 -27.03 21.81 9.66
N ALA A 216 -26.82 22.54 8.57
CA ALA A 216 -27.91 23.03 7.73
C ALA A 216 -28.70 21.87 7.09
N ILE A 217 -28.00 20.86 6.55
CA ILE A 217 -28.64 19.67 5.98
C ILE A 217 -29.51 18.96 7.02
N GLN A 218 -28.97 18.73 8.22
CA GLN A 218 -29.68 18.07 9.31
C GLN A 218 -30.94 18.84 9.73
N ALA A 219 -30.80 20.16 9.92
CA ALA A 219 -31.90 21.02 10.30
C ALA A 219 -32.99 21.10 9.21
N LEU A 220 -32.62 21.25 7.94
CA LEU A 220 -33.57 21.34 6.83
C LEU A 220 -34.31 20.01 6.59
N ARG A 221 -33.61 18.87 6.67
CA ARG A 221 -34.23 17.54 6.45
C ARG A 221 -35.08 17.09 7.63
N PHE A 222 -34.59 17.26 8.85
CA PHE A 222 -35.16 16.62 10.03
C PHE A 222 -35.78 17.59 11.04
N GLY A 223 -35.52 18.90 10.90
CA GLY A 223 -36.06 19.92 11.83
C GLY A 223 -35.43 19.87 13.23
N MET A 224 -34.28 19.24 13.37
CA MET A 224 -33.51 19.07 14.60
C MET A 224 -32.01 19.20 14.32
N ASP A 225 -31.21 19.44 15.35
CA ASP A 225 -29.75 19.33 15.25
C ASP A 225 -29.26 17.88 15.47
N PHE A 226 -27.94 17.68 15.45
CA PHE A 226 -27.32 16.37 15.72
C PHE A 226 -27.37 15.96 17.19
N GLU A 227 -27.71 16.87 18.11
CA GLU A 227 -27.94 16.59 19.53
C GLU A 227 -29.40 16.21 19.81
N GLY A 228 -30.27 16.24 18.79
CA GLY A 228 -31.70 15.92 18.90
C GLY A 228 -32.56 17.08 19.40
N LYS A 229 -32.01 18.30 19.49
CA LYS A 229 -32.77 19.48 19.88
C LYS A 229 -33.65 19.92 18.70
N PRO A 230 -34.97 20.12 18.90
CA PRO A 230 -35.84 20.60 17.84
C PRO A 230 -35.51 22.05 17.49
N LEU A 231 -35.25 22.30 16.20
CA LEU A 231 -35.02 23.63 15.63
C LEU A 231 -36.27 24.20 14.93
N GLY A 232 -37.31 23.37 14.81
CA GLY A 232 -38.47 23.66 13.97
C GLY A 232 -38.21 23.27 12.52
N ARG A 233 -39.27 22.97 11.77
CA ARG A 233 -39.17 22.63 10.34
C ARG A 233 -38.88 23.88 9.52
N ILE A 234 -37.62 24.26 9.45
CA ILE A 234 -37.14 25.32 8.57
C ILE A 234 -36.95 24.70 7.19
N LYS A 235 -37.62 25.25 6.17
CA LYS A 235 -37.47 24.85 4.76
C LYS A 235 -37.04 26.05 3.95
N LEU A 236 -36.44 25.81 2.78
CA LEU A 236 -36.11 26.85 1.82
C LEU A 236 -37.34 27.19 0.96
N ASP A 237 -37.52 28.48 0.65
CA ASP A 237 -38.61 28.94 -0.21
C ASP A 237 -38.44 28.38 -1.63
N ARG A 238 -39.39 27.54 -2.03
CA ARG A 238 -39.38 26.88 -3.35
C ARG A 238 -39.44 27.88 -4.51
N ALA A 239 -40.25 28.93 -4.40
CA ALA A 239 -40.42 29.91 -5.47
C ALA A 239 -39.15 30.74 -5.66
N VAL A 240 -38.43 31.03 -4.58
CA VAL A 240 -37.13 31.72 -4.62
C VAL A 240 -36.05 30.83 -5.23
N LEU A 241 -35.98 29.54 -4.86
CA LEU A 241 -35.04 28.58 -5.47
C LEU A 241 -35.22 28.48 -6.99
N GLU A 242 -36.47 28.43 -7.45
CA GLU A 242 -36.81 28.36 -8.88
C GLU A 242 -36.51 29.68 -9.61
N ARG A 243 -36.89 30.82 -9.03
CA ARG A 243 -36.78 32.15 -9.66
C ARG A 243 -35.35 32.69 -9.71
N GLU A 244 -34.60 32.54 -8.63
CA GLU A 244 -33.31 33.23 -8.46
C GLU A 244 -32.11 32.33 -8.72
N PHE A 245 -32.26 31.02 -8.53
CA PHE A 245 -31.17 30.06 -8.64
C PHE A 245 -31.38 29.06 -9.79
N GLY A 246 -32.52 29.10 -10.48
CA GLY A 246 -32.84 28.19 -11.59
C GLY A 246 -32.95 26.73 -11.17
N LEU A 247 -33.03 26.46 -9.86
CA LEU A 247 -33.16 25.12 -9.30
C LEU A 247 -34.62 24.74 -9.35
N LYS A 248 -34.99 23.87 -10.30
CA LYS A 248 -36.30 23.20 -10.30
C LYS A 248 -36.22 21.96 -9.41
N PRO A 249 -36.69 21.98 -8.16
CA PRO A 249 -36.94 20.73 -7.45
C PRO A 249 -37.96 19.95 -8.29
N PRO A 250 -37.72 18.66 -8.63
CA PRO A 250 -38.56 17.88 -9.52
C PRO A 250 -40.04 18.07 -9.17
N SER A 251 -40.71 18.88 -9.98
CA SER A 251 -42.12 19.19 -9.84
C SER A 251 -42.85 18.09 -10.57
N SER A 252 -43.30 17.06 -9.85
CA SER A 252 -44.30 16.09 -10.32
C SER A 252 -44.19 15.80 -11.83
N ALA A 253 -43.09 15.20 -12.25
CA ALA A 253 -42.87 14.83 -13.64
C ALA A 253 -42.56 13.34 -13.67
N THR A 254 -43.27 12.65 -14.53
CA THR A 254 -43.38 11.20 -14.73
C THR A 254 -42.07 10.44 -14.98
N ASP A 255 -40.92 11.10 -14.90
CA ASP A 255 -39.60 10.54 -15.23
C ASP A 255 -38.53 10.79 -14.13
N ALA A 256 -38.89 11.34 -12.97
CA ALA A 256 -37.97 11.45 -11.83
C ALA A 256 -38.02 10.17 -10.97
N SER A 257 -36.87 9.64 -10.57
CA SER A 257 -36.81 8.50 -9.65
C SER A 257 -37.44 8.86 -8.30
N GLU A 258 -38.00 7.89 -7.57
CA GLU A 258 -38.59 8.13 -6.24
C GLU A 258 -37.58 8.77 -5.27
N ASP A 259 -36.29 8.41 -5.38
CA ASP A 259 -35.19 8.95 -4.55
C ASP A 259 -34.88 10.44 -4.81
N ASP A 260 -35.02 10.90 -6.07
CA ASP A 260 -34.80 12.30 -6.46
C ASP A 260 -35.93 13.21 -5.97
N LEU A 261 -37.15 12.70 -5.95
CA LEU A 261 -38.34 13.39 -5.42
C LEU A 261 -38.26 13.55 -3.91
N ASP A 262 -37.66 12.59 -3.20
CA ASP A 262 -37.52 12.63 -1.74
C ASP A 262 -36.46 13.62 -1.28
N HIS A 263 -35.32 13.71 -2.00
CA HIS A 263 -34.27 14.68 -1.70
C HIS A 263 -34.72 16.13 -1.90
N ALA A 264 -35.42 16.44 -3.00
CA ALA A 264 -35.82 17.82 -3.29
C ALA A 264 -36.97 18.33 -2.39
N ASN A 265 -37.89 17.45 -1.99
CA ASN A 265 -38.97 17.78 -1.05
C ASN A 265 -38.48 17.85 0.40
N ALA A 266 -37.31 17.26 0.72
CA ALA A 266 -36.71 17.34 2.05
C ALA A 266 -36.28 18.77 2.41
N PHE A 267 -35.72 19.54 1.47
CA PHE A 267 -35.14 20.86 1.75
C PHE A 267 -36.05 22.06 1.43
N ALA A 268 -37.04 21.91 0.54
CA ALA A 268 -37.86 23.02 0.03
C ALA A 268 -39.34 22.93 0.45
N GLY A 269 -39.97 24.09 0.64
CA GLY A 269 -41.38 24.23 1.04
C GLY A 269 -42.04 25.50 0.49
N ARG A 270 -43.39 25.53 0.49
CA ARG A 270 -44.17 26.72 0.06
C ARG A 270 -44.02 27.89 1.01
N ASP A 271 -43.94 27.62 2.31
CA ASP A 271 -43.73 28.62 3.37
C ASP A 271 -42.29 28.56 3.91
N GLY A 272 -41.31 28.57 2.99
CA GLY A 272 -39.89 28.48 3.32
C GLY A 272 -39.22 29.84 3.52
N ILE A 273 -38.01 29.86 4.08
CA ILE A 273 -37.18 31.05 4.23
C ILE A 273 -36.32 31.30 2.97
N HIS A 274 -35.91 32.55 2.78
CA HIS A 274 -35.00 32.92 1.70
C HIS A 274 -33.63 32.23 1.87
N PRO A 275 -33.00 31.71 0.80
CA PRO A 275 -31.68 31.09 0.89
C PRO A 275 -30.59 31.99 1.48
N ASP A 276 -30.64 33.31 1.28
CA ASP A 276 -29.72 34.25 1.93
C ASP A 276 -29.90 34.34 3.45
N ILE A 277 -31.14 34.18 3.94
CA ILE A 277 -31.41 34.13 5.38
C ILE A 277 -30.84 32.83 5.94
N ALA A 278 -31.09 31.70 5.27
CA ALA A 278 -30.52 30.41 5.66
C ALA A 278 -28.98 30.46 5.64
N ALA A 279 -28.38 31.08 4.62
CA ALA A 279 -26.94 31.29 4.54
C ALA A 279 -26.39 32.03 5.76
N GLY A 280 -27.03 33.15 6.14
CA GLY A 280 -26.63 33.89 7.34
C GLY A 280 -26.75 33.09 8.64
N MET A 281 -27.74 32.20 8.75
CA MET A 281 -27.92 31.34 9.93
C MET A 281 -26.78 30.32 10.10
N TYR A 282 -26.22 29.82 9.00
CA TYR A 282 -25.15 28.82 9.01
C TYR A 282 -23.79 29.40 8.61
N GLY A 283 -23.63 30.73 8.68
CA GLY A 283 -22.33 31.39 8.48
C GLY A 283 -21.81 31.40 7.04
N PHE A 284 -22.69 31.34 6.04
CA PHE A 284 -22.33 31.50 4.62
C PHE A 284 -22.51 32.94 4.17
N ASP A 285 -21.61 33.41 3.28
CA ASP A 285 -21.62 34.80 2.79
C ASP A 285 -22.82 35.15 1.91
N SER A 286 -23.45 34.15 1.28
CA SER A 286 -24.64 34.34 0.45
C SER A 286 -25.43 33.04 0.29
N GLY A 287 -26.71 33.19 -0.01
CA GLY A 287 -27.61 32.09 -0.38
C GLY A 287 -27.09 31.30 -1.57
N ARG A 288 -26.43 31.97 -2.53
CA ARG A 288 -25.78 31.27 -3.66
C ARG A 288 -24.64 30.35 -3.20
N ALA A 289 -23.76 30.85 -2.32
CA ALA A 289 -22.66 30.05 -1.78
C ALA A 289 -23.18 28.88 -0.94
N PHE A 290 -24.21 29.13 -0.12
CA PHE A 290 -24.90 28.12 0.66
C PHE A 290 -25.50 27.01 -0.20
N LEU A 291 -26.27 27.37 -1.24
CA LEU A 291 -26.88 26.39 -2.14
C LEU A 291 -25.83 25.59 -2.94
N GLN A 292 -24.73 26.22 -3.35
CA GLN A 292 -23.62 25.49 -3.98
C GLN A 292 -22.98 24.49 -3.02
N ALA A 293 -22.77 24.87 -1.76
CA ALA A 293 -22.26 23.97 -0.73
C ALA A 293 -23.25 22.83 -0.47
N LEU A 294 -24.56 23.11 -0.45
CA LEU A 294 -25.62 22.13 -0.23
C LEU A 294 -25.66 21.08 -1.34
N VAL A 295 -25.56 21.50 -2.60
CA VAL A 295 -25.55 20.59 -3.76
C VAL A 295 -24.25 19.76 -3.84
N ARG A 296 -23.12 20.33 -3.41
CA ARG A 296 -21.82 19.64 -3.43
C ARG A 296 -21.59 18.75 -2.21
N ALA A 297 -22.36 18.94 -1.14
CA ALA A 297 -22.22 18.15 0.07
C ALA A 297 -22.55 16.69 -0.24
N ARG A 298 -21.61 15.80 0.12
CA ARG A 298 -21.86 14.35 0.07
C ARG A 298 -22.80 13.97 1.23
N PRO A 299 -23.50 12.83 1.16
CA PRO A 299 -24.16 12.27 2.33
C PRO A 299 -23.19 12.20 3.51
N ILE A 300 -23.65 12.59 4.71
CA ILE A 300 -22.75 12.78 5.86
C ILE A 300 -22.08 11.47 6.27
N GLU A 301 -22.78 10.34 6.16
CA GLU A 301 -22.26 9.02 6.45
C GLU A 301 -21.08 8.68 5.52
N LEU A 302 -21.21 8.95 4.23
CA LEU A 302 -20.13 8.77 3.26
C LEU A 302 -18.96 9.72 3.54
N ALA A 303 -19.24 10.96 3.93
CA ALA A 303 -18.19 11.92 4.27
C ALA A 303 -17.41 11.50 5.54
N ILE A 304 -18.10 10.93 6.54
CA ILE A 304 -17.48 10.38 7.76
C ILE A 304 -16.54 9.23 7.40
N GLU A 305 -16.99 8.26 6.60
CA GLU A 305 -16.14 7.14 6.18
C GLU A 305 -14.91 7.65 5.42
N LEU A 306 -15.08 8.56 4.45
CA LEU A 306 -13.96 9.10 3.67
C LEU A 306 -12.94 9.87 4.53
N LEU A 307 -13.41 10.67 5.50
CA LEU A 307 -12.52 11.38 6.42
C LEU A 307 -11.79 10.40 7.33
N THR A 308 -12.50 9.37 7.82
CA THR A 308 -11.92 8.32 8.66
C THR A 308 -10.81 7.59 7.93
N GLU A 309 -11.08 7.08 6.73
CA GLU A 309 -10.09 6.37 5.91
C GLU A 309 -8.89 7.25 5.59
N ARG A 310 -9.13 8.51 5.20
CA ARG A 310 -8.05 9.46 4.94
C ARG A 310 -7.14 9.64 6.15
N THR A 311 -7.71 9.84 7.35
CA THR A 311 -6.92 9.99 8.57
C THR A 311 -6.18 8.71 8.94
N MET A 312 -6.77 7.53 8.70
CA MET A 312 -6.07 6.26 8.92
C MET A 312 -4.91 6.07 7.94
N ILE A 313 -5.07 6.44 6.67
CA ILE A 313 -4.01 6.44 5.65
C ILE A 313 -2.90 7.44 6.03
N GLU A 314 -3.26 8.66 6.43
CA GLU A 314 -2.29 9.68 6.87
C GLU A 314 -1.45 9.20 8.08
N ARG A 315 -2.01 8.36 8.96
CA ARG A 315 -1.30 7.84 10.12
C ARG A 315 -0.46 6.60 9.85
N HIS A 316 -0.91 5.72 8.95
CA HIS A 316 -0.35 4.36 8.81
C HIS A 316 0.32 4.10 7.46
N GLY A 317 0.12 5.01 6.50
CA GLY A 317 0.61 4.95 5.12
C GLY A 317 -0.19 3.99 4.24
N ASP A 318 -0.20 4.26 2.94
CA ASP A 318 -0.70 3.35 1.91
C ASP A 318 0.01 3.61 0.59
N LEU A 319 0.89 2.67 0.21
CA LEU A 319 1.72 2.77 -1.00
C LEU A 319 0.94 3.02 -2.29
N LEU A 320 -0.33 2.60 -2.36
CA LEU A 320 -1.16 2.86 -3.54
C LEU A 320 -1.60 4.33 -3.66
N LEU A 321 -1.61 5.06 -2.55
CA LEU A 321 -2.23 6.38 -2.44
C LEU A 321 -1.22 7.50 -2.17
N ASP A 322 -0.05 7.17 -1.62
CA ASP A 322 1.02 8.14 -1.30
C ASP A 322 1.96 8.44 -2.48
N GLY A 323 1.90 7.67 -3.57
CA GLY A 323 2.72 7.85 -4.77
C GLY A 323 4.11 7.21 -4.70
N GLN A 324 4.42 6.46 -3.64
CA GLN A 324 5.72 5.82 -3.43
C GLN A 324 5.83 4.43 -4.09
N LEU A 325 4.74 3.89 -4.64
CA LEU A 325 4.69 2.55 -5.24
C LEU A 325 5.82 2.27 -6.25
N GLY A 326 6.10 3.22 -7.14
CA GLY A 326 7.14 3.06 -8.16
C GLY A 326 8.55 3.02 -7.59
N GLU A 327 8.82 3.84 -6.57
CA GLU A 327 10.12 3.85 -5.89
C GLU A 327 10.34 2.56 -5.10
N GLU A 328 9.33 2.11 -4.35
CA GLU A 328 9.41 0.85 -3.61
C GLU A 328 9.52 -0.36 -4.54
N ALA A 329 8.89 -0.32 -5.73
CA ALA A 329 9.09 -1.34 -6.75
C ALA A 329 10.55 -1.40 -7.25
N LEU A 330 11.18 -0.24 -7.46
CA LEU A 330 12.61 -0.17 -7.78
C LEU A 330 13.48 -0.71 -6.64
N LYS A 331 13.24 -0.31 -5.39
CA LYS A 331 13.95 -0.86 -4.22
C LYS A 331 13.80 -2.38 -4.13
N ALA A 332 12.60 -2.90 -4.36
CA ALA A 332 12.33 -4.34 -4.38
C ALA A 332 13.14 -5.08 -5.47
N LEU A 333 13.27 -4.50 -6.66
CA LEU A 333 14.09 -5.06 -7.75
C LEU A 333 15.60 -5.07 -7.48
N HIS A 334 16.09 -4.29 -6.52
CA HIS A 334 17.52 -4.23 -6.15
C HIS A 334 17.84 -5.07 -4.90
N GLY A 335 16.97 -6.04 -4.58
CA GLY A 335 17.12 -6.99 -3.48
C GLY A 335 18.38 -7.85 -3.51
N ASP A 336 18.55 -8.69 -2.49
CA ASP A 336 19.78 -9.45 -2.27
C ASP A 336 19.95 -10.53 -3.34
N LYS A 337 18.84 -11.15 -3.76
CA LYS A 337 18.82 -12.15 -4.83
C LYS A 337 19.17 -11.53 -6.17
N ARG A 338 18.76 -10.28 -6.43
CA ARG A 338 19.19 -9.55 -7.62
C ARG A 338 20.71 -9.38 -7.66
N ARG A 339 21.32 -8.95 -6.55
CA ARG A 339 22.78 -8.76 -6.48
C ARG A 339 23.53 -10.09 -6.60
N ALA A 340 23.00 -11.16 -6.01
CA ALA A 340 23.52 -12.52 -6.19
C ALA A 340 23.44 -12.99 -7.65
N PHE A 341 22.34 -12.70 -8.35
CA PHE A 341 22.18 -12.97 -9.78
C PHE A 341 23.19 -12.19 -10.62
N LEU A 342 23.32 -10.87 -10.40
CA LEU A 342 24.27 -10.02 -11.12
C LEU A 342 25.72 -10.48 -10.90
N LEU A 343 26.08 -10.88 -9.68
CA LEU A 343 27.39 -11.44 -9.36
C LEU A 343 27.63 -12.78 -10.07
N ALA A 344 26.63 -13.65 -10.12
CA ALA A 344 26.74 -14.92 -10.83
C ALA A 344 26.93 -14.71 -12.35
N GLU A 345 26.22 -13.75 -12.93
CA GLU A 345 26.34 -13.40 -14.35
C GLU A 345 27.70 -12.75 -14.65
N LEU A 346 28.20 -11.88 -13.77
CA LEU A 346 29.56 -11.33 -13.83
C LEU A 346 30.60 -12.45 -13.82
N ASN A 347 30.50 -13.41 -12.89
CA ASN A 347 31.44 -14.51 -12.79
C ASN A 347 31.41 -15.46 -13.99
N ALA A 348 30.23 -15.64 -14.61
CA ALA A 348 30.11 -16.36 -15.87
C ALA A 348 30.89 -15.64 -16.99
N LEU A 349 30.78 -14.31 -17.08
CA LEU A 349 31.55 -13.52 -18.04
C LEU A 349 33.06 -13.57 -17.75
N SER A 350 33.48 -13.42 -16.49
CA SER A 350 34.89 -13.52 -16.09
C SER A 350 35.51 -14.85 -16.51
N LYS A 351 34.79 -15.96 -16.28
CA LYS A 351 35.24 -17.29 -16.69
C LYS A 351 35.43 -17.38 -18.21
N LEU A 352 34.50 -16.82 -18.98
CA LEU A 352 34.57 -16.83 -20.45
C LEU A 352 35.65 -15.91 -21.01
N SER A 353 35.96 -14.81 -20.33
CA SER A 353 37.03 -13.87 -20.73
C SER A 353 38.42 -14.25 -20.18
N GLY A 354 38.53 -15.34 -19.41
CA GLY A 354 39.78 -15.75 -18.76
C GLY A 354 40.21 -14.87 -17.57
N GLY A 355 39.27 -14.12 -16.98
CA GLY A 355 39.48 -13.32 -15.78
C GLY A 355 39.20 -14.09 -14.48
N GLU A 356 39.56 -13.49 -13.36
CA GLU A 356 39.31 -14.07 -12.03
C GLU A 356 37.85 -13.89 -11.58
N ALA A 357 37.35 -14.86 -10.82
CA ALA A 357 36.03 -14.78 -10.22
C ALA A 357 36.01 -13.72 -9.12
N THR A 358 34.99 -12.89 -9.12
CA THR A 358 34.73 -11.89 -8.08
C THR A 358 33.88 -12.52 -6.98
N THR A 359 34.23 -12.25 -5.71
CA THR A 359 33.47 -12.70 -4.55
C THR A 359 32.52 -11.62 -4.04
N HIS A 360 31.50 -12.04 -3.29
CA HIS A 360 30.57 -11.10 -2.64
C HIS A 360 31.30 -10.15 -1.66
N GLN A 361 32.24 -10.69 -0.88
CA GLN A 361 32.97 -9.93 0.13
C GLN A 361 33.86 -8.83 -0.49
N GLU A 362 34.45 -9.08 -1.66
CA GLU A 362 35.20 -8.06 -2.40
C GLU A 362 34.29 -6.94 -2.92
N VAL A 363 33.12 -7.30 -3.43
CA VAL A 363 32.11 -6.35 -3.93
C VAL A 363 31.66 -5.44 -2.79
N GLU A 364 31.24 -6.02 -1.67
CA GLU A 364 30.78 -5.26 -0.49
C GLU A 364 31.90 -4.41 0.13
N GLY A 365 33.11 -4.95 0.27
CA GLY A 365 34.25 -4.21 0.80
C GLY A 365 34.63 -3.01 -0.09
N ASN A 366 34.44 -3.12 -1.40
CA ASN A 366 34.65 -1.99 -2.32
C ASN A 366 33.53 -0.97 -2.23
N VAL A 367 32.26 -1.41 -2.23
CA VAL A 367 31.10 -0.52 -2.09
C VAL A 367 31.19 0.25 -0.78
N HIS A 368 31.44 -0.42 0.34
CA HIS A 368 31.52 0.23 1.65
C HIS A 368 32.61 1.31 1.69
N ARG A 369 33.83 1.00 1.21
CA ARG A 369 34.93 1.99 1.17
C ARG A 369 34.61 3.20 0.28
N LEU A 370 34.05 2.96 -0.90
CA LEU A 370 33.73 4.03 -1.86
C LEU A 370 32.54 4.87 -1.38
N PHE A 371 31.49 4.22 -0.86
CA PHE A 371 30.29 4.87 -0.37
C PHE A 371 30.58 5.74 0.85
N SER A 372 31.40 5.25 1.79
CA SER A 372 31.78 5.98 3.00
C SER A 372 32.63 7.23 2.72
N ALA A 373 33.23 7.32 1.53
CA ALA A 373 33.99 8.49 1.08
C ALA A 373 33.10 9.55 0.40
N LEU A 374 31.82 9.25 0.15
CA LEU A 374 30.88 10.19 -0.48
C LEU A 374 30.43 11.26 0.50
N LYS A 375 30.15 12.45 -0.02
CA LYS A 375 29.41 13.48 0.72
C LYS A 375 27.96 13.03 0.89
N VAL A 376 27.30 13.45 1.96
CA VAL A 376 25.89 13.12 2.24
C VAL A 376 25.00 13.39 1.03
N SER A 377 25.12 14.57 0.40
CA SER A 377 24.31 14.92 -0.77
C SER A 377 24.50 14.02 -1.99
N SER A 378 25.63 13.31 -2.08
CA SER A 378 25.89 12.31 -3.11
C SER A 378 25.57 10.90 -2.63
N ALA A 379 25.64 10.65 -1.33
CA ALA A 379 25.28 9.39 -0.71
C ALA A 379 23.77 9.18 -0.66
N THR A 380 22.95 10.23 -0.78
CA THR A 380 21.48 10.14 -0.86
C THR A 380 20.94 10.23 -2.29
N ASP A 381 21.80 10.37 -3.30
CA ASP A 381 21.41 10.52 -4.72
C ASP A 381 21.20 9.13 -5.36
N SER A 382 20.08 8.49 -5.01
CA SER A 382 19.70 7.16 -5.52
C SER A 382 19.48 7.19 -7.05
N ASP A 383 18.84 8.23 -7.58
CA ASP A 383 18.55 8.39 -9.02
C ASP A 383 19.81 8.36 -9.89
N ARG A 384 20.90 8.99 -9.44
CA ARG A 384 22.19 8.92 -10.14
C ARG A 384 22.70 7.48 -10.25
N HIS A 385 22.54 6.69 -9.19
CA HIS A 385 22.98 5.29 -9.17
C HIS A 385 22.07 4.41 -10.03
N LEU A 386 20.75 4.66 -10.03
CA LEU A 386 19.79 4.00 -10.91
C LEU A 386 20.11 4.28 -12.39
N ALA A 387 20.38 5.53 -12.75
CA ALA A 387 20.78 5.92 -14.11
C ALA A 387 22.11 5.26 -14.53
N ALA A 388 23.07 5.17 -13.61
CA ALA A 388 24.32 4.47 -13.84
C ALA A 388 24.10 2.96 -14.06
N GLU A 389 23.19 2.33 -13.30
CA GLU A 389 22.85 0.93 -13.51
C GLU A 389 22.24 0.70 -14.89
N ARG A 390 21.21 1.47 -15.27
CA ARG A 390 20.54 1.38 -16.58
C ARG A 390 21.54 1.48 -17.73
N LYS A 391 22.42 2.49 -17.67
CA LYS A 391 23.46 2.70 -18.67
C LYS A 391 24.41 1.51 -18.78
N THR A 392 24.92 1.03 -17.65
CA THR A 392 25.91 -0.05 -17.60
C THR A 392 25.31 -1.41 -17.96
N ALA A 393 24.03 -1.63 -17.66
CA ALA A 393 23.25 -2.78 -18.12
C ALA A 393 23.16 -2.81 -19.66
N GLY A 394 22.81 -1.67 -20.28
CA GLY A 394 22.75 -1.52 -21.74
C GLY A 394 24.12 -1.71 -22.41
N GLU A 395 25.18 -1.16 -21.82
CA GLU A 395 26.57 -1.36 -22.28
C GLU A 395 26.97 -2.84 -22.23
N ALA A 396 26.67 -3.53 -21.13
CA ALA A 396 26.95 -4.96 -20.98
C ALA A 396 26.19 -5.80 -22.03
N ALA A 397 24.90 -5.50 -22.25
CA ALA A 397 24.09 -6.19 -23.25
C ALA A 397 24.61 -5.99 -24.68
N SER A 398 24.97 -4.75 -25.04
CA SER A 398 25.56 -4.40 -26.34
C SER A 398 26.92 -5.06 -26.57
N ALA A 399 27.81 -5.04 -25.58
CA ALA A 399 29.13 -5.69 -25.66
C ALA A 399 29.00 -7.21 -25.80
N PHE A 400 28.11 -7.82 -25.00
CA PHE A 400 27.81 -9.25 -25.08
C PHE A 400 27.23 -9.65 -26.45
N ALA A 401 26.35 -8.82 -27.02
CA ALA A 401 25.81 -9.04 -28.35
C ALA A 401 26.91 -9.05 -29.43
N LYS A 402 27.96 -8.24 -29.27
CA LYS A 402 29.14 -8.13 -30.15
C LYS A 402 30.22 -9.18 -29.88
N ASP A 403 30.01 -10.08 -28.93
CA ASP A 403 31.00 -11.07 -28.47
C ASP A 403 32.26 -10.46 -27.81
N ASP A 404 32.18 -9.19 -27.39
CA ASP A 404 33.22 -8.53 -26.60
C ASP A 404 33.02 -8.86 -25.11
N LEU A 405 33.50 -10.05 -24.72
CA LEU A 405 33.32 -10.58 -23.38
C LEU A 405 34.04 -9.76 -22.31
N ARG A 406 35.15 -9.09 -22.65
CA ARG A 406 35.91 -8.28 -21.71
C ARG A 406 35.15 -7.00 -21.38
N GLU A 407 34.68 -6.28 -22.39
CA GLU A 407 33.86 -5.08 -22.16
C GLU A 407 32.53 -5.45 -21.49
N ALA A 408 31.90 -6.56 -21.86
CA ALA A 408 30.69 -7.04 -21.21
C ALA A 408 30.91 -7.31 -19.71
N MET A 409 32.03 -7.95 -19.36
CA MET A 409 32.41 -8.22 -17.97
C MET A 409 32.65 -6.93 -17.18
N GLU A 410 33.41 -5.99 -17.74
CA GLU A 410 33.69 -4.69 -17.10
C GLU A 410 32.41 -3.86 -16.92
N ALA A 411 31.54 -3.81 -17.92
CA ALA A 411 30.23 -3.16 -17.83
C ALA A 411 29.33 -3.85 -16.79
N LYS A 412 29.33 -5.18 -16.72
CA LYS A 412 28.55 -5.93 -15.74
C LYS A 412 29.03 -5.71 -14.31
N ARG A 413 30.34 -5.57 -14.10
CA ARG A 413 30.91 -5.19 -12.81
C ARG A 413 30.44 -3.80 -12.38
N ARG A 414 30.41 -2.84 -13.30
CA ARG A 414 29.89 -1.49 -13.06
C ARG A 414 28.39 -1.53 -12.75
N GLN A 415 27.61 -2.37 -13.43
CA GLN A 415 26.19 -2.59 -13.14
C GLN A 415 25.99 -3.11 -11.71
N LEU A 416 26.72 -4.15 -11.30
CA LEU A 416 26.63 -4.70 -9.95
C LEU A 416 26.97 -3.64 -8.89
N MET A 417 28.03 -2.86 -9.10
CA MET A 417 28.38 -1.76 -8.20
C MET A 417 27.27 -0.70 -8.12
N ALA A 418 26.71 -0.29 -9.25
CA ALA A 418 25.60 0.67 -9.29
C ALA A 418 24.37 0.16 -8.54
N CYS A 419 24.04 -1.13 -8.66
CA CYS A 419 22.95 -1.78 -7.93
C CYS A 419 23.14 -1.70 -6.41
N HIS A 420 24.36 -1.99 -5.94
CA HIS A 420 24.71 -1.85 -4.52
C HIS A 420 24.66 -0.40 -4.04
N PHE A 421 25.16 0.55 -4.85
CA PHE A 421 25.12 1.96 -4.50
C PHE A 421 23.70 2.52 -4.48
N TYR A 422 22.83 2.09 -5.38
CA TYR A 422 21.41 2.45 -5.36
C TYR A 422 20.79 2.05 -4.02
N MET A 423 20.93 0.79 -3.59
CA MET A 423 20.37 0.36 -2.30
C MET A 423 20.97 1.10 -1.10
N ALA A 424 22.28 1.32 -1.11
CA ALA A 424 22.93 2.07 -0.03
C ALA A 424 22.45 3.53 0.00
N ALA A 425 22.24 4.13 -1.17
CA ALA A 425 21.78 5.51 -1.29
C ALA A 425 20.30 5.67 -0.90
N SER A 426 19.43 4.77 -1.37
CA SER A 426 18.03 4.73 -0.99
C SER A 426 17.87 4.55 0.53
N ALA A 427 18.61 3.61 1.14
CA ALA A 427 18.58 3.43 2.59
C ALA A 427 19.02 4.70 3.35
N LYS A 428 20.01 5.44 2.84
CA LYS A 428 20.43 6.71 3.45
C LYS A 428 19.46 7.86 3.20
N ALA A 429 18.74 7.87 2.08
CA ALA A 429 17.65 8.80 1.85
C ALA A 429 16.51 8.54 2.84
N ASP A 430 16.09 7.28 3.00
CA ASP A 430 15.03 6.88 3.96
C ASP A 430 15.40 7.26 5.40
N GLU A 431 16.65 7.01 5.82
CA GLU A 431 17.15 7.43 7.14
C GLU A 431 17.10 8.95 7.34
N LEU A 432 17.41 9.72 6.29
CA LEU A 432 17.39 11.18 6.34
C LEU A 432 15.96 11.72 6.40
N GLU A 433 15.04 11.15 5.63
CA GLU A 433 13.61 11.52 5.66
C GLU A 433 13.00 11.22 7.02
N ALA A 434 13.23 10.02 7.58
CA ALA A 434 12.78 9.67 8.92
C ALA A 434 13.33 10.62 10.00
N LEU A 435 14.59 11.06 9.84
CA LEU A 435 15.17 12.07 10.73
C LEU A 435 14.46 13.41 10.60
N ILE A 436 14.16 13.87 9.38
CA ILE A 436 13.44 15.12 9.12
C ILE A 436 12.04 15.06 9.75
N ASP A 437 11.30 13.98 9.56
CA ASP A 437 9.95 13.80 10.12
C ASP A 437 9.96 13.76 11.65
N HIS A 438 10.94 13.07 12.23
CA HIS A 438 11.14 13.05 13.67
C HIS A 438 11.42 14.47 14.20
N MET A 439 12.29 15.22 13.52
CA MET A 439 12.60 16.60 13.89
C MET A 439 11.40 17.53 13.75
N ALA A 440 10.57 17.37 12.72
CA ALA A 440 9.33 18.14 12.55
C ALA A 440 8.32 17.85 13.68
N THR A 441 8.21 16.58 14.09
CA THR A 441 7.36 16.17 15.22
C THR A 441 7.85 16.77 16.53
N LEU A 442 9.15 16.73 16.77
CA LEU A 442 9.77 17.40 17.93
C LEU A 442 9.53 18.91 17.89
N ASP A 443 9.60 19.54 16.72
CA ASP A 443 9.41 20.99 16.59
C ASP A 443 7.97 21.43 16.86
N ALA A 444 6.99 20.61 16.48
CA ALA A 444 5.57 20.82 16.76
C ALA A 444 5.20 20.63 18.25
N THR A 445 6.09 20.06 19.05
CA THR A 445 5.84 19.82 20.48
C THR A 445 6.03 21.11 21.28
N ASP A 446 4.96 21.58 21.93
CA ASP A 446 4.99 22.76 22.81
C ASP A 446 5.60 22.42 24.18
N ASP A 447 6.92 22.27 24.17
CA ASP A 447 7.71 22.12 25.38
C ASP A 447 8.21 23.47 25.91
N GLU A 448 7.69 24.62 25.47
CA GLU A 448 8.33 25.91 25.78
C GLU A 448 8.26 26.27 27.28
N TRP A 449 7.32 25.66 28.00
CA TRP A 449 7.04 25.89 29.42
C TRP A 449 7.25 24.66 30.32
N ALA A 450 7.51 23.49 29.75
CA ALA A 450 7.76 22.26 30.51
C ALA A 450 9.12 22.32 31.23
N MET A 451 9.18 21.93 32.51
CA MET A 451 10.39 22.05 33.35
C MET A 451 11.01 20.69 33.71
N ASP A 452 10.59 19.62 33.05
CA ASP A 452 11.19 18.29 33.24
C ASP A 452 12.44 18.07 32.38
N ALA A 453 13.27 17.11 32.78
CA ALA A 453 14.52 16.77 32.10
C ALA A 453 14.30 16.29 30.65
N GLU A 454 13.14 15.70 30.35
CA GLU A 454 12.83 15.22 29.01
C GLU A 454 12.55 16.38 28.06
N ALA A 455 11.82 17.40 28.53
CA ALA A 455 11.61 18.66 27.83
C ALA A 455 12.92 19.44 27.61
N GLU A 456 13.84 19.45 28.59
CA GLU A 456 15.17 20.05 28.41
C GLU A 456 16.00 19.31 27.34
N ASN A 457 16.00 17.97 27.36
CA ASN A 457 16.65 17.17 26.33
C ASN A 457 16.06 17.42 24.94
N ARG A 458 14.72 17.49 24.81
CA ARG A 458 14.05 17.82 23.53
C ARG A 458 14.41 19.22 23.04
N ARG A 459 14.54 20.23 23.92
CA ARG A 459 15.03 21.57 23.55
C ARG A 459 16.50 21.54 23.13
N ALA A 460 17.35 20.74 23.76
CA ALA A 460 18.74 20.55 23.35
C ALA A 460 18.83 19.97 21.93
N VAL A 461 18.08 18.90 21.66
CA VAL A 461 18.02 18.27 20.33
C VAL A 461 17.54 19.27 19.27
N ARG A 462 16.48 20.04 19.55
CA ARG A 462 16.00 21.09 18.64
C ARG A 462 17.03 22.20 18.40
N ALA A 463 17.73 22.65 19.44
CA ALA A 463 18.75 23.69 19.30
C ALA A 463 19.95 23.22 18.45
N LEU A 464 20.36 21.94 18.56
CA LEU A 464 21.37 21.33 17.68
C LEU A 464 20.85 21.25 16.23
N ALA A 465 19.65 20.72 16.04
CA ALA A 465 19.04 20.55 14.72
C ALA A 465 18.76 21.89 14.01
N ALA A 466 18.42 22.95 14.76
CA ALA A 466 18.26 24.30 14.24
C ALA A 466 19.57 24.85 13.61
N GLY A 467 20.74 24.43 14.12
CA GLY A 467 22.04 24.75 13.51
C GLY A 467 22.20 24.19 12.08
N PHE A 468 21.43 23.16 11.73
CA PHE A 468 21.38 22.53 10.41
C PHE A 468 20.11 22.89 9.63
N GLY A 469 19.26 23.77 10.17
CA GLY A 469 17.99 24.15 9.55
C GLY A 469 16.89 23.07 9.59
N LEU A 470 17.04 22.07 10.46
CA LEU A 470 16.11 20.93 10.58
C LEU A 470 15.00 21.12 11.63
N ALA A 471 15.10 22.17 12.47
CA ALA A 471 14.08 22.51 13.46
C ALA A 471 14.11 24.01 13.79
N SER A 472 13.07 24.51 14.42
CA SER A 472 13.04 25.88 14.95
C SER A 472 13.95 26.00 16.17
N LYS A 473 14.68 27.11 16.26
CA LYS A 473 15.52 27.38 17.43
C LYS A 473 14.63 27.67 18.65
N PRO A 474 14.78 26.94 19.77
CA PRO A 474 14.00 27.23 20.98
C PRO A 474 14.30 28.65 21.49
N ALA A 475 13.25 29.39 21.88
CA ALA A 475 13.36 30.81 22.24
C ALA A 475 14.14 31.06 23.54
N ARG A 476 14.15 30.09 24.46
CA ARG A 476 14.79 30.18 25.79
C ARG A 476 15.49 28.87 26.13
N PHE A 477 16.64 28.62 25.51
CA PHE A 477 17.47 27.46 25.84
C PHE A 477 18.96 27.82 25.79
N ASP A 478 19.67 27.54 26.88
CA ASP A 478 21.13 27.74 27.00
C ASP A 478 21.84 26.40 26.74
N MET A 479 22.35 26.25 25.52
CA MET A 479 23.06 25.04 25.10
C MET A 479 24.37 24.85 25.87
N ASP A 480 25.10 25.94 26.12
CA ASP A 480 26.41 25.87 26.75
C ASP A 480 26.27 25.48 28.24
N GLY A 481 25.28 26.06 28.92
CA GLY A 481 24.93 25.67 30.30
C GLY A 481 24.46 24.22 30.42
N TRP A 482 23.62 23.76 29.50
CA TRP A 482 23.13 22.37 29.49
C TRP A 482 24.25 21.34 29.25
N LEU A 483 25.17 21.63 28.32
CA LEU A 483 26.33 20.77 28.07
C LEU A 483 27.28 20.68 29.26
N GLU A 484 27.44 21.77 30.01
CA GLU A 484 28.29 21.77 31.21
C GLU A 484 27.65 20.97 32.35
N GLN A 485 26.33 21.10 32.53
CA GLN A 485 25.57 20.30 33.49
C GLN A 485 25.64 18.80 33.17
N MET A 486 25.52 18.41 31.90
CA MET A 486 25.66 16.99 31.49
C MET A 486 27.07 16.44 31.78
N LYS A 487 28.13 17.23 31.60
CA LYS A 487 29.50 16.80 31.94
C LYS A 487 29.68 16.64 33.45
N GLU A 488 29.07 17.50 34.26
CA GLU A 488 29.10 17.36 35.72
C GLU A 488 28.35 16.11 36.17
N ASP A 489 27.20 15.80 35.58
CA ASP A 489 26.40 14.61 35.90
C ASP A 489 27.09 13.30 35.45
N ASP A 490 27.74 13.27 34.28
CA ASP A 490 28.54 12.12 33.80
C ASP A 490 29.84 11.89 34.61
N LEU A 491 30.30 12.90 35.38
CA LEU A 491 31.43 12.77 36.29
C LEU A 491 31.02 12.26 37.69
N VAL A 492 29.72 12.20 37.99
CA VAL A 492 29.14 11.77 39.27
C VAL A 492 28.61 10.33 39.23
N LEU A 493 28.37 9.78 38.03
CA LEU A 493 28.09 8.35 37.77
C LEU A 493 29.37 7.54 37.54
#